data_AF-A0A9E1JIH4-F1
#
_entry.id   AF-A0A9E1JIH4-F1
#
_cell.length_a   1.000
_cell.length_b   1.000
_cell.length_c   1.000
_cell.angle_alpha   90.00
_cell.angle_beta   90.00
_cell.angle_gamma   90.00
#
_symmetry.space_group_name_H-M   'P 1'
#
loop_
_entity.id
_entity.type
_entity.pdbx_description
1 polymer ?
#
loop_
_entity_poly.entity_id
_entity_poly.type
_entity_poly.pdbx_seq_one_letter_code
_entity_poly.pdbx_strand_id
1 'polypeptide(L)'
;MTRNKEFATQISEDYTKADLNSRERLIADLPVKITRSPDACSSADIEKLRNEDFSDKDILSLFEIIAYQNMSTGDVFHKGCFACLHLIYGEVRDIFS
;
A
#
# COMPACT_ATOMS: atom_id res chain seq x y z
N MET A 1 6.37 19.94 -12.60
CA MET A 1 6.32 18.48 -12.46
C MET A 1 6.90 17.83 -13.71
N THR A 2 8.22 17.69 -13.77
CA THR A 2 8.88 16.97 -14.87
C THR A 2 8.69 15.49 -14.58
N ARG A 3 7.52 14.95 -14.96
CA ARG A 3 7.22 13.51 -14.88
C ARG A 3 8.25 12.80 -15.74
N ASN A 4 9.23 12.17 -15.11
CA ASN A 4 10.18 11.30 -15.78
C ASN A 4 9.39 10.10 -16.34
N LYS A 5 8.94 10.23 -17.58
CA LYS A 5 8.06 9.25 -18.23
C LYS A 5 8.75 7.89 -18.33
N GLU A 6 10.06 7.87 -18.52
CA GLU A 6 10.87 6.65 -18.58
C GLU A 6 10.87 5.91 -17.24
N PHE A 7 10.99 6.64 -16.12
CA PHE A 7 10.87 6.06 -14.77
C PHE A 7 9.46 5.53 -14.50
N ALA A 8 8.42 6.28 -14.91
CA ALA A 8 7.04 5.83 -14.79
C ALA A 8 6.75 4.57 -15.64
N THR A 9 7.31 4.49 -16.85
CA THR A 9 7.22 3.31 -17.71
C THR A 9 7.94 2.11 -17.09
N GLN A 10 9.15 2.29 -16.56
CA GLN A 10 9.89 1.23 -15.88
C GLN A 10 9.15 0.69 -14.65
N ILE A 11 8.54 1.55 -13.83
CA ILE A 11 7.71 1.12 -12.70
C ILE A 11 6.47 0.35 -13.19
N SER A 12 5.84 0.82 -14.28
CA SER A 12 4.65 0.17 -14.83
C SER A 12 4.93 -1.19 -15.48
N GLU A 13 6.12 -1.36 -16.07
CA GLU A 13 6.54 -2.61 -16.72
C GLU A 13 7.10 -3.61 -15.71
N ASP A 14 8.00 -3.16 -14.83
CA ASP A 14 8.66 -4.01 -13.84
C ASP A 14 9.32 -3.17 -12.73
N TYR A 15 8.55 -2.81 -11.70
CA TYR A 15 9.05 -2.04 -10.55
C TYR A 15 10.19 -2.74 -9.78
N THR A 16 10.44 -4.04 -10.00
CA THR A 16 11.55 -4.76 -9.35
C THR A 16 12.91 -4.41 -9.92
N LYS A 17 12.95 -3.90 -11.16
CA LYS A 17 14.17 -3.46 -11.87
C LYS A 17 14.45 -1.96 -11.72
N ALA A 18 13.50 -1.21 -11.15
CA ALA A 18 13.71 0.20 -10.85
C ALA A 18 14.64 0.34 -9.63
N ASP A 19 15.51 1.34 -9.66
CA ASP A 19 16.37 1.72 -8.54
C ASP A 19 15.53 2.44 -7.47
N LEU A 20 14.72 1.65 -6.77
CA LEU A 20 13.81 2.11 -5.73
C LEU A 20 14.53 2.10 -4.38
N ASN A 21 14.40 3.19 -3.63
CA ASN A 21 14.79 3.17 -2.22
C ASN A 21 13.90 2.19 -1.42
N SER A 22 14.35 1.76 -0.24
CA SER A 22 13.62 0.78 0.59
C SER A 22 12.16 1.19 0.84
N ARG A 23 11.94 2.50 1.02
CA ARG A 23 10.62 3.13 1.17
C ARG A 23 9.74 2.99 -0.07
N GLU A 24 10.25 3.28 -1.25
CA GLU A 24 9.54 3.16 -2.53
C GLU A 24 9.24 1.71 -2.90
N ARG A 25 10.16 0.79 -2.58
CA ARG A 25 9.93 -0.65 -2.78
C ARG A 25 8.78 -1.15 -1.91
N LEU A 26 8.69 -0.72 -0.65
CA LEU A 26 7.54 -1.04 0.22
C LEU A 26 6.22 -0.50 -0.32
N ILE A 27 6.22 0.72 -0.87
CA ILE A 27 5.04 1.33 -1.50
C ILE A 27 4.59 0.53 -2.74
N ALA A 28 5.52 -0.12 -3.46
CA ALA A 28 5.21 -0.93 -4.64
C ALA A 28 4.84 -2.39 -4.29
N ASP A 29 5.50 -3.00 -3.31
CA ASP A 29 5.26 -4.38 -2.86
C ASP A 29 3.92 -4.52 -2.11
N LEU A 30 3.55 -3.53 -1.31
CA LEU A 30 2.35 -3.57 -0.49
C LEU A 30 1.04 -3.67 -1.31
N PRO A 31 0.82 -2.86 -2.37
CA PRO A 31 -0.30 -3.03 -3.28
C PRO A 31 -0.33 -4.44 -3.89
N VAL A 32 0.80 -4.95 -4.37
CA VAL A 32 0.87 -6.29 -5.00
C VAL A 32 0.50 -7.38 -4.00
N LYS A 33 0.95 -7.29 -2.75
CA LYS A 33 0.58 -8.21 -1.68
C LYS A 33 -0.93 -8.16 -1.42
N ILE A 34 -1.51 -6.97 -1.29
CA ILE A 34 -2.93 -6.78 -0.96
C ILE A 34 -3.84 -7.18 -2.12
N THR A 35 -3.46 -6.88 -3.37
CA THR A 35 -4.21 -7.28 -4.57
C THR A 35 -4.21 -8.81 -4.75
N ARG A 36 -3.10 -9.49 -4.42
CA ARG A 36 -3.01 -10.96 -4.55
C ARG A 36 -3.58 -11.73 -3.37
N SER A 37 -3.46 -11.21 -2.15
CA SER A 37 -3.82 -11.92 -0.91
C SER A 37 -4.22 -10.91 0.16
N PRO A 38 -5.44 -10.36 0.08
CA PRO A 38 -5.89 -9.34 1.03
C PRO A 38 -5.98 -9.88 2.47
N ASP A 39 -6.20 -11.18 2.65
CA ASP A 39 -6.22 -11.82 3.98
C ASP A 39 -4.81 -11.97 4.62
N ALA A 40 -3.73 -11.73 3.85
CA ALA A 40 -2.34 -11.80 4.35
C ALA A 40 -1.86 -10.49 4.99
N CYS A 41 -2.76 -9.51 5.10
CA CYS A 41 -2.55 -8.19 5.67
C CYS A 41 -2.54 -8.28 7.20
N SER A 42 -1.46 -7.83 7.82
CA SER A 42 -1.26 -7.98 9.26
C SER A 42 -0.63 -6.74 9.87
N SER A 43 -0.69 -6.62 11.21
CA SER A 43 0.00 -5.55 11.95
C SER A 43 1.51 -5.52 11.69
N ALA A 44 2.13 -6.67 11.32
CA ALA A 44 3.54 -6.72 10.93
C ALA A 44 3.84 -5.90 9.66
N ASP A 45 2.87 -5.73 8.76
CA ASP A 45 3.04 -4.87 7.58
C ASP A 45 3.03 -3.38 7.97
N ILE A 46 2.24 -3.02 8.99
CA ILE A 46 2.20 -1.67 9.58
C ILE A 46 3.52 -1.36 10.28
N GLU A 47 4.06 -2.31 11.06
CA GLU A 47 5.36 -2.14 11.73
C GLU A 47 6.51 -1.97 10.73
N LYS A 48 6.48 -2.69 9.60
CA LYS A 48 7.47 -2.50 8.51
C LYS A 48 7.43 -1.09 7.94
N LEU A 49 6.25 -0.52 7.77
CA LEU A 49 6.11 0.86 7.31
C LEU A 49 6.59 1.84 8.41
N ARG A 50 6.25 1.62 9.68
CA ARG A 50 6.77 2.47 10.78
C ARG A 50 8.29 2.45 10.89
N ASN A 51 8.92 1.30 10.63
CA ASN A 51 10.39 1.18 10.62
C ASN A 51 11.08 1.98 9.52
N GLU A 52 10.35 2.41 8.49
CA GLU A 52 10.85 3.17 7.34
C GLU A 52 10.41 4.65 7.41
N ASP A 53 10.19 5.13 8.63
CA ASP A 53 9.79 6.50 8.97
C ASP A 53 8.50 6.94 8.25
N PHE A 54 7.55 6.03 8.04
CA PHE A 54 6.20 6.41 7.64
C PHE A 54 5.41 6.91 8.84
N SER A 55 4.79 8.09 8.70
CA SER A 55 3.83 8.55 9.69
C SER A 55 2.55 7.72 9.61
N ASP A 56 1.81 7.62 10.70
CA ASP A 56 0.56 6.86 10.69
C ASP A 56 -0.48 7.40 9.69
N LYS A 57 -0.42 8.70 9.40
CA LYS A 57 -1.23 9.32 8.35
C LYS A 57 -0.82 8.84 6.96
N ASP A 58 0.48 8.73 6.70
CA ASP A 58 0.98 8.22 5.42
C ASP A 58 0.60 6.75 5.23
N ILE A 59 0.70 5.96 6.29
CA ILE A 59 0.29 4.54 6.30
C ILE A 59 -1.19 4.45 5.92
N LEU A 60 -2.06 5.20 6.61
CA LEU A 60 -3.49 5.20 6.32
C LEU A 60 -3.77 5.60 4.86
N SER A 61 -3.20 6.70 4.39
CA SER A 61 -3.39 7.18 3.03
C SER A 61 -2.94 6.17 1.99
N LEU A 62 -1.82 5.47 2.23
CA LEU A 62 -1.32 4.42 1.33
C LEU A 62 -2.34 3.28 1.21
N PHE A 63 -2.83 2.78 2.34
CA PHE A 63 -3.83 1.70 2.36
C PHE A 63 -5.17 2.12 1.75
N GLU A 64 -5.60 3.37 1.95
CA GLU A 64 -6.81 3.92 1.34
C GLU A 64 -6.70 3.95 -0.19
N ILE A 65 -5.56 4.40 -0.73
CA ILE A 65 -5.30 4.41 -2.18
C ILE A 65 -5.30 2.99 -2.74
N ILE A 66 -4.66 2.03 -2.06
CA ILE A 66 -4.60 0.63 -2.49
C ILE A 66 -6.01 0.02 -2.51
N ALA A 67 -6.79 0.25 -1.46
CA ALA A 67 -8.17 -0.22 -1.37
C ALA A 67 -9.03 0.36 -2.49
N TYR A 68 -8.89 1.66 -2.77
CA TYR A 68 -9.62 2.34 -3.85
C TYR A 68 -9.26 1.78 -5.24
N GLN A 69 -7.98 1.51 -5.51
CA GLN A 69 -7.56 0.94 -6.79
C GLN A 69 -8.04 -0.50 -6.98
N ASN A 70 -7.98 -1.31 -5.93
CA ASN A 70 -8.51 -2.68 -5.97
C ASN A 70 -10.03 -2.69 -6.17
N MET A 71 -10.76 -1.76 -5.54
CA MET A 71 -12.21 -1.59 -5.77
C MET A 71 -12.52 -1.18 -7.21
N SER A 72 -11.71 -0.29 -7.79
CA SER A 72 -11.95 0.28 -9.12
C SER A 72 -11.64 -0.69 -10.28
N THR A 73 -10.70 -1.63 -10.08
CA THR A 73 -10.20 -2.51 -11.16
C THR A 73 -11.07 -3.77 -11.37
N GLY A 74 -12.11 -3.97 -10.56
CA GLY A 74 -13.19 -4.93 -10.84
C GLY A 74 -12.98 -6.36 -10.31
N ASP A 75 -11.83 -6.68 -9.71
CA ASP A 75 -11.62 -7.95 -9.02
C ASP A 75 -12.35 -7.92 -7.66
N VAL A 76 -13.50 -8.59 -7.62
CA VAL A 76 -14.38 -8.73 -6.45
C VAL A 76 -13.73 -9.53 -5.31
N PHE A 77 -12.82 -8.90 -4.56
CA PHE A 77 -12.35 -9.36 -3.25
C PHE A 77 -12.89 -8.44 -2.13
N HIS A 78 -14.21 -8.30 -2.10
CA HIS A 78 -14.91 -7.35 -1.22
C HIS A 78 -14.76 -7.66 0.29
N LYS A 79 -14.38 -8.90 0.68
CA LYS A 79 -14.26 -9.27 2.11
C LYS A 79 -12.87 -9.03 2.68
N GLY A 80 -11.80 -9.43 1.99
CA GLY A 80 -10.43 -9.28 2.50
C GLY A 80 -9.99 -7.81 2.56
N CYS A 81 -10.38 -6.98 1.60
CA CYS A 81 -9.95 -5.59 1.56
C CYS A 81 -10.57 -4.75 2.70
N PHE A 82 -11.82 -5.03 3.08
CA PHE A 82 -12.46 -4.41 4.25
C PHE A 82 -11.84 -4.90 5.57
N ALA A 83 -11.41 -6.16 5.65
CA ALA A 83 -10.73 -6.69 6.82
C ALA A 83 -9.36 -6.03 7.05
N CYS A 84 -8.54 -5.86 6.00
CA CYS A 84 -7.32 -5.03 6.02
C CYS A 84 -7.64 -3.64 6.61
N LEU A 85 -8.61 -2.97 6.00
CA LEU A 85 -8.95 -1.59 6.35
C LEU A 85 -9.38 -1.50 7.82
N HIS A 86 -10.21 -2.43 8.29
CA HIS A 86 -10.66 -2.47 9.68
C HIS A 86 -9.51 -2.72 10.67
N LEU A 87 -8.55 -3.60 10.35
CA LEU A 87 -7.35 -3.81 11.16
C LEU A 87 -6.52 -2.53 11.26
N ILE A 88 -6.33 -1.83 10.15
CA ILE A 88 -5.57 -0.58 10.09
C ILE A 88 -6.31 0.51 10.87
N TYR A 89 -7.60 0.76 10.61
CA TYR A 89 -8.39 1.72 11.37
C TYR A 89 -8.46 1.40 12.88
N GLY A 90 -8.29 0.13 13.27
CA GLY A 90 -8.14 -0.26 14.67
C GLY A 90 -6.80 0.14 15.29
N GLU A 91 -5.69 -0.09 14.57
CA GLU A 91 -4.32 0.23 15.01
C GLU A 91 -3.95 1.73 14.90
N VAL A 92 -4.53 2.44 13.92
CA VAL A 92 -4.33 3.90 13.73
C VAL A 92 -5.53 4.73 14.19
N ARG A 93 -6.43 4.15 14.98
CA ARG A 93 -7.64 4.83 15.50
C ARG A 93 -7.31 6.08 16.32
N ASP A 94 -6.18 6.07 17.02
CA ASP A 94 -5.75 7.13 17.93
C ASP A 94 -5.31 8.42 17.19
N ILE A 95 -5.19 8.41 15.86
CA ILE A 95 -4.76 9.59 15.08
C ILE A 95 -5.92 10.50 14.66
N PHE A 96 -7.17 10.04 14.73
CA PHE A 96 -8.37 10.84 14.43
C PHE A 96 -9.05 11.45 15.66
N SER A 97 -8.43 11.36 16.84
CA SER A 97 -8.93 11.98 18.08
C SER A 97 -8.30 13.34 18.37
#